data_AF-A0A0A2TAR0-F1
#
_entry.id   AF-A0A0A2TAR0-F1
#
_cell.length_a   1.000
_cell.length_b   1.000
_cell.length_c   1.000
_cell.angle_alpha   90.00
_cell.angle_beta   90.00
_cell.angle_gamma   90.00
#
_symmetry.space_group_name_H-M   'P 1'
#
loop_
_entity.id
_entity.type
_entity.pdbx_description
1 polymer ?
#
loop_
_entity_poly.entity_id
_entity_poly.type
_entity_poly.pdbx_seq_one_letter_code
_entity_poly.pdbx_strand_id
1 'polypeptide(L)'
;MNTQTAMKDMQEKVQELLTAKDAVEATVDNMEEQKEQGEQALQEMQEDLQQAQETKETATNVTEVKDAVRAINQLTEDIELQESVNVAMNNKGKQELFNVADEFYQVYNQAKMMYKPLYKSVIEDASINSIDTDIEKMNEVANPINVCFGSVNSILTDKGIIERGQNQFKGTGRHVHLKQVGLDTVDLKELKRAYQPIINKYFTTVR
;
A
#
# COMPACT_ATOMS: atom_id res chain seq x y z
N MET A 1 5.84 -27.22 -18.46
CA MET A 1 5.94 -27.01 -17.00
C MET A 1 4.71 -27.65 -16.38
N ASN A 2 4.85 -28.48 -15.34
CA ASN A 2 3.70 -29.13 -14.72
C ASN A 2 2.88 -28.09 -13.92
N THR A 3 1.56 -28.11 -14.03
CA THR A 3 0.59 -27.24 -13.32
C THR A 3 0.86 -27.17 -11.82
N GLN A 4 1.31 -28.26 -11.19
CA GLN A 4 1.71 -28.25 -9.77
C GLN A 4 2.93 -27.37 -9.48
N THR A 5 3.98 -27.48 -10.31
CA THR A 5 5.18 -26.63 -10.17
C THR A 5 4.82 -25.16 -10.39
N ALA A 6 4.01 -24.89 -11.42
CA ALA A 6 3.54 -23.53 -11.71
C ALA A 6 2.70 -22.92 -10.58
N MET A 7 1.87 -23.73 -9.91
CA MET A 7 1.11 -23.29 -8.75
C MET A 7 2.02 -22.95 -7.56
N LYS A 8 3.03 -23.77 -7.30
CA LYS A 8 4.01 -23.51 -6.23
C LYS A 8 4.79 -22.21 -6.49
N ASP A 9 5.30 -22.03 -7.70
CA ASP A 9 6.01 -20.80 -8.10
C ASP A 9 5.09 -19.57 -7.98
N MET A 10 3.80 -19.73 -8.31
CA MET A 10 2.80 -18.68 -8.15
C MET A 10 2.55 -18.33 -6.67
N GLN A 11 2.47 -19.33 -5.79
CA GLN A 11 2.31 -19.11 -4.34
C GLN A 11 3.53 -18.40 -3.74
N GLU A 12 4.76 -18.78 -4.15
CA GLU A 12 5.98 -18.09 -3.76
C GLU A 12 5.94 -16.62 -4.21
N LYS A 13 5.50 -16.37 -5.45
CA LYS A 13 5.33 -15.01 -5.97
C LYS A 13 4.26 -14.20 -5.23
N VAL A 14 3.17 -14.84 -4.78
CA VAL A 14 2.15 -14.20 -3.92
C VAL A 14 2.77 -13.80 -2.59
N GLN A 15 3.64 -14.63 -2.01
CA GLN A 15 4.32 -14.30 -0.75
C GLN A 15 5.29 -13.12 -0.92
N GLU A 16 6.05 -13.07 -2.01
CA GLU A 16 6.87 -11.91 -2.34
C GLU A 16 6.03 -10.63 -2.48
N LEU A 17 4.84 -10.72 -3.09
CA LEU A 17 3.94 -9.59 -3.24
C LEU A 17 3.38 -9.11 -1.89
N LEU A 18 3.07 -10.03 -0.97
CA LEU A 18 2.66 -9.70 0.40
C LEU A 18 3.77 -8.96 1.14
N THR A 19 5.01 -9.46 1.07
CA THR A 19 6.16 -8.77 1.68
C THR A 19 6.39 -7.38 1.09
N ALA A 20 6.21 -7.21 -0.22
CA ALA A 20 6.32 -5.90 -0.86
C ALA A 20 5.19 -4.94 -0.41
N LYS A 21 3.96 -5.45 -0.19
CA LYS A 21 2.88 -4.67 0.41
C LYS A 21 3.22 -4.25 1.84
N ASP A 22 3.73 -5.17 2.66
CA ASP A 22 4.08 -4.89 4.05
C ASP A 22 5.16 -3.80 4.15
N ALA A 23 6.09 -3.75 3.18
CA ALA A 23 7.08 -2.68 3.08
C ALA A 23 6.45 -1.29 2.78
N VAL A 24 5.38 -1.26 1.95
CA VAL A 24 4.61 -0.03 1.71
C VAL A 24 3.90 0.43 2.99
N GLU A 25 3.25 -0.49 3.70
CA GLU A 25 2.56 -0.20 4.97
C GLU A 25 3.54 0.28 6.05
N ALA A 26 4.67 -0.40 6.23
CA ALA A 26 5.71 0.01 7.18
C ALA A 26 6.29 1.39 6.86
N THR A 27 6.38 1.77 5.58
CA THR A 27 6.82 3.11 5.18
C THR A 27 5.79 4.17 5.59
N VAL A 28 4.50 3.86 5.48
CA VAL A 28 3.42 4.74 5.95
C VAL A 28 3.47 4.91 7.46
N ASP A 29 3.63 3.82 8.21
CA ASP A 29 3.71 3.86 9.68
C ASP A 29 4.87 4.76 10.13
N ASN A 30 6.04 4.61 9.52
CA ASN A 30 7.21 5.46 9.79
C ASN A 30 6.93 6.94 9.48
N MET A 31 6.21 7.23 8.39
CA MET A 31 5.84 8.61 8.05
C MET A 31 4.89 9.21 9.09
N GLU A 32 3.96 8.41 9.62
CA GLU A 32 3.01 8.86 10.65
C GLU A 32 3.71 9.10 11.99
N GLU A 33 4.63 8.22 12.38
CA GLU A 33 5.46 8.40 13.58
C GLU A 33 6.31 9.67 13.49
N GLN A 34 7.00 9.88 12.36
CA GLN A 34 7.81 11.09 12.14
C GLN A 34 6.98 12.36 12.15
N LYS A 35 5.75 12.29 11.62
CA LYS A 35 4.82 13.42 11.64
C LYS A 35 4.40 13.74 13.08
N GLU A 36 4.04 12.73 13.86
CA GLU A 36 3.63 12.91 15.26
C GLU A 36 4.77 13.50 16.10
N GLN A 37 6.00 12.97 15.96
CA GLN A 37 7.18 13.52 16.65
C GLN A 37 7.44 14.98 16.27
N GLY A 38 7.30 15.32 14.98
CA GLY A 38 7.46 16.68 14.48
C GLY A 38 6.37 17.65 14.98
N GLU A 39 5.13 17.18 15.12
CA GLU A 39 4.01 17.96 15.67
C GLU A 39 4.17 18.18 17.19
N GLN A 40 4.59 17.16 17.94
CA GLN A 40 4.88 17.29 19.37
C GLN A 40 6.01 18.30 19.64
N ALA A 41 7.11 18.21 18.89
CA ALA A 41 8.21 19.16 19.03
C ALA A 41 7.79 20.61 18.74
N LEU A 42 6.94 20.83 17.73
CA LEU A 42 6.40 22.16 17.45
C LEU A 42 5.51 22.66 18.58
N GLN A 43 4.66 21.79 19.14
CA GLN A 43 3.79 22.17 20.24
C GLN A 43 4.59 22.59 21.48
N GLU A 44 5.61 21.81 21.86
CA GLU A 44 6.50 22.15 22.99
C GLU A 44 7.18 23.52 22.78
N MET A 45 7.72 23.78 21.58
CA MET A 45 8.34 25.07 21.27
C MET A 45 7.33 26.23 21.30
N GLN A 46 6.08 26.00 20.89
CA GLN A 46 5.03 27.02 20.92
C GLN A 46 4.58 27.34 22.35
N GLU A 47 4.51 26.33 23.23
CA GLU A 47 4.23 26.51 24.65
C GLU A 47 5.34 27.32 25.34
N ASP A 48 6.61 26.99 25.07
CA ASP A 48 7.77 27.74 25.56
C ASP A 48 7.78 29.19 25.05
N LEU A 49 7.42 29.40 23.78
CA LEU A 49 7.32 30.73 23.19
C LEU A 49 6.25 31.56 23.88
N GLN A 50 5.08 30.97 24.15
CA GLN A 50 4.01 31.64 24.89
C GLN A 50 4.47 32.01 26.30
N GLN A 51 5.14 31.10 27.01
CA GLN A 51 5.67 31.37 28.34
C GLN A 51 6.71 32.51 28.34
N ALA A 52 7.58 32.58 27.33
CA ALA A 52 8.54 33.67 27.18
C ALA A 52 7.84 35.02 26.89
N GLN A 53 6.75 35.01 26.12
CA GLN A 53 5.92 36.20 25.88
C GLN A 53 5.25 36.69 27.17
N GLU A 54 4.65 35.80 27.95
CA GLU A 54 4.05 36.13 29.25
C GLU A 54 5.09 36.67 30.24
N THR A 55 6.29 36.09 30.26
CA THR A 55 7.42 36.57 31.07
C THR A 55 7.81 37.99 30.68
N LYS A 56 7.90 38.29 29.38
CA LYS A 56 8.21 39.63 28.88
C LYS A 56 7.16 40.67 29.30
N GLU A 57 5.88 40.29 29.30
CA GLU A 57 4.77 41.19 29.64
C GLU A 57 4.68 41.50 31.15
N THR A 58 5.06 40.53 31.98
CA THR A 58 4.92 40.62 33.44
C THR A 58 6.21 41.02 34.17
N ALA A 59 7.36 40.95 33.49
CA ALA A 59 8.66 41.30 34.06
C ALA A 59 8.72 42.75 34.55
N THR A 60 9.32 42.93 35.72
CA THR A 60 9.44 44.26 36.37
C THR A 60 10.84 44.86 36.25
N ASN A 61 11.81 44.10 35.74
CA ASN A 61 13.18 44.57 35.51
C ASN A 61 13.65 44.33 34.07
N VAL A 62 14.59 45.19 33.64
CA VAL A 62 15.10 45.22 32.26
C VAL A 62 15.88 43.95 31.88
N THR A 63 16.48 43.27 32.85
CA THR A 63 17.25 42.04 32.59
C THR A 63 16.33 40.91 32.19
N GLU A 64 15.27 40.66 32.96
CA GLU A 64 14.25 39.65 32.65
C GLU A 64 13.59 39.91 31.29
N VAL A 65 13.26 41.17 30.98
CA VAL A 65 12.72 41.54 29.66
C VAL A 65 13.72 41.21 28.54
N LYS A 66 15.02 41.48 28.72
CA LYS A 66 16.04 41.18 27.70
C LYS A 66 16.22 39.69 27.48
N ASP A 67 16.20 38.91 28.55
CA ASP A 67 16.34 37.46 28.47
C ASP A 67 15.10 36.83 27.82
N ALA A 68 13.90 37.30 28.17
CA ALA A 68 12.66 36.89 27.51
C ALA A 68 12.64 37.26 26.02
N VAL A 69 13.09 38.46 25.63
CA VAL A 69 13.19 38.85 24.21
C VAL A 69 14.19 37.98 23.45
N ARG A 70 15.31 37.60 24.07
CA ARG A 70 16.26 36.67 23.44
C ARG A 70 15.63 35.29 23.23
N ALA A 71 14.97 34.75 24.25
CA ALA A 71 14.27 33.48 24.16
C ALA A 71 13.19 33.50 23.07
N ILE A 72 12.37 34.56 23.01
CA ILE A 72 11.35 34.73 21.96
C ILE A 72 11.98 34.69 20.56
N ASN A 73 13.07 35.43 20.34
CA ASN A 73 13.72 35.46 19.02
C ASN A 73 14.28 34.08 18.66
N GLN A 74 14.94 33.40 19.60
CA GLN A 74 15.49 32.07 19.38
C GLN A 74 14.39 31.04 19.08
N LEU A 75 13.34 31.00 19.91
CA LEU A 75 12.21 30.09 19.71
C LEU A 75 11.46 30.35 18.41
N THR A 76 11.36 31.62 17.98
CA THR A 76 10.75 31.94 16.68
C THR A 76 11.57 31.35 15.53
N GLU A 77 12.91 31.53 15.56
CA GLU A 77 13.81 30.94 14.57
C GLU A 77 13.79 29.40 14.60
N ASP A 78 13.76 28.80 15.79
CA ASP A 78 13.72 27.34 15.98
C ASP A 78 12.39 26.74 15.48
N ILE A 79 11.26 27.41 15.70
CA ILE A 79 9.95 26.99 15.17
C ILE A 79 9.95 27.03 13.64
N GLU A 80 10.41 28.12 13.02
CA GLU A 80 10.50 28.22 11.55
C GLU A 80 11.41 27.13 10.96
N LEU A 81 12.51 26.81 11.65
CA LEU A 81 13.39 25.73 11.28
C LEU A 81 12.71 24.37 11.41
N GLN A 82 12.01 24.12 12.51
CA GLN A 82 11.31 22.85 12.76
C GLN A 82 10.17 22.62 11.77
N GLU A 83 9.41 23.67 11.42
CA GLU A 83 8.40 23.60 10.36
C GLU A 83 9.03 23.20 9.01
N SER A 84 10.18 23.81 8.68
CA SER A 84 10.94 23.49 7.47
C SER A 84 11.44 22.04 7.47
N VAL A 85 11.92 21.54 8.63
CA VAL A 85 12.32 20.15 8.83
C VAL A 85 11.14 19.21 8.62
N ASN A 86 9.98 19.50 9.22
CA ASN A 86 8.77 18.68 9.08
C ASN A 86 8.31 18.58 7.62
N VAL A 87 8.35 19.68 6.87
CA VAL A 87 8.04 19.68 5.43
C VAL A 87 9.06 18.84 4.65
N ALA A 88 10.35 19.00 4.92
CA ALA A 88 11.40 18.23 4.25
C ALA A 88 11.28 16.73 4.52
N MET A 89 10.99 16.34 5.77
CA MET A 89 10.79 14.95 6.17
C MET A 89 9.55 14.34 5.52
N ASN A 90 8.43 15.07 5.45
CA ASN A 90 7.24 14.60 4.73
C ASN A 90 7.52 14.38 3.23
N ASN A 91 8.24 15.31 2.59
CA ASN A 91 8.61 15.16 1.17
C ASN A 91 9.55 13.96 0.95
N LYS A 92 10.50 13.76 1.85
CA LYS A 92 11.39 12.59 1.83
C LYS A 92 10.58 11.29 2.00
N GLY A 93 9.69 11.23 2.98
CA GLY A 93 8.81 10.08 3.21
C GLY A 93 7.93 9.76 2.00
N LYS A 94 7.39 10.78 1.32
CA LYS A 94 6.65 10.60 0.06
C LYS A 94 7.52 10.01 -1.05
N GLN A 95 8.78 10.42 -1.16
CA GLN A 95 9.70 9.86 -2.14
C GLN A 95 10.06 8.40 -1.81
N GLU A 96 10.28 8.09 -0.54
CA GLU A 96 10.52 6.71 -0.07
C GLU A 96 9.30 5.83 -0.36
N LEU A 97 8.10 6.30 -0.02
CA LEU A 97 6.83 5.63 -0.30
C LEU A 97 6.65 5.38 -1.81
N PHE A 98 6.99 6.34 -2.65
CA PHE A 98 6.96 6.18 -4.11
C PHE A 98 7.91 5.06 -4.57
N ASN A 99 9.13 5.00 -4.02
CA ASN A 99 10.13 4.00 -4.40
C ASN A 99 9.69 2.59 -4.02
N VAL A 100 9.23 2.38 -2.76
CA VAL A 100 8.75 1.07 -2.32
C VAL A 100 7.48 0.64 -3.05
N ALA A 101 6.63 1.59 -3.45
CA ALA A 101 5.48 1.32 -4.28
C ALA A 101 5.86 0.90 -5.71
N ASP A 102 6.90 1.49 -6.29
CA ASP A 102 7.41 1.06 -7.59
C ASP A 102 7.92 -0.39 -7.53
N GLU A 103 8.64 -0.75 -6.47
CA GLU A 103 9.07 -2.14 -6.23
C GLU A 103 7.87 -3.09 -6.09
N PHE A 104 6.85 -2.71 -5.30
CA PHE A 104 5.61 -3.47 -5.19
C PHE A 104 4.96 -3.70 -6.57
N TYR A 105 4.86 -2.66 -7.40
CA TYR A 105 4.26 -2.76 -8.72
C TYR A 105 5.07 -3.62 -9.69
N GLN A 106 6.40 -3.68 -9.54
CA GLN A 106 7.23 -4.62 -10.29
C GLN A 106 6.89 -6.07 -9.94
N VAL A 107 6.77 -6.39 -8.65
CA VAL A 107 6.38 -7.73 -8.19
C VAL A 107 4.95 -8.07 -8.63
N TYR A 108 4.01 -7.13 -8.51
CA TYR A 108 2.63 -7.28 -8.99
C TYR A 108 2.57 -7.64 -10.47
N ASN A 109 3.33 -6.93 -11.31
CA ASN A 109 3.37 -7.20 -12.74
C ASN A 109 3.91 -8.60 -13.05
N GLN A 110 4.94 -9.06 -12.31
CA GLN A 110 5.46 -10.41 -12.46
C GLN A 110 4.41 -11.45 -12.06
N ALA A 111 3.75 -11.28 -10.91
CA ALA A 111 2.67 -12.16 -10.45
C ALA A 111 1.55 -12.25 -11.50
N LYS A 112 1.13 -11.11 -12.05
CA LYS A 112 0.14 -11.04 -13.12
C LYS A 112 0.58 -11.75 -14.40
N MET A 113 1.85 -11.61 -14.79
CA MET A 113 2.40 -12.30 -15.96
C MET A 113 2.46 -13.81 -15.77
N MET A 114 2.71 -14.29 -14.54
CA MET A 114 2.70 -15.70 -14.18
C MET A 114 1.29 -16.29 -14.08
N TYR A 115 0.33 -15.50 -13.59
CA TYR A 115 -1.05 -15.94 -13.42
C TYR A 115 -1.70 -16.37 -14.74
N LYS A 116 -1.53 -15.59 -15.82
CA LYS A 116 -2.22 -15.86 -17.10
C LYS A 116 -1.89 -17.24 -17.70
N PRO A 117 -0.60 -17.63 -17.88
CA PRO A 117 -0.25 -18.97 -18.34
C PRO A 117 -0.73 -20.08 -17.41
N LEU A 118 -0.61 -19.89 -16.09
CA LEU A 118 -1.09 -20.86 -15.10
C LEU A 118 -2.60 -21.07 -15.23
N TYR A 119 -3.37 -19.98 -15.25
CA TYR A 119 -4.82 -20.02 -15.38
C TYR A 119 -5.26 -20.75 -16.64
N LYS A 120 -4.59 -20.49 -17.77
CA LYS A 120 -4.84 -21.19 -19.03
C LYS A 120 -4.59 -22.69 -18.89
N SER A 121 -3.47 -23.11 -18.29
CA SER A 121 -3.15 -24.53 -18.07
C SER A 121 -4.20 -25.20 -17.17
N VAL A 122 -4.65 -24.52 -16.12
CA VAL A 122 -5.69 -25.04 -15.22
C VAL A 122 -7.03 -25.21 -15.96
N ILE A 123 -7.41 -24.27 -16.83
CA ILE A 123 -8.61 -24.42 -17.66
C ILE A 123 -8.47 -25.63 -18.61
N GLU A 124 -7.33 -25.77 -19.27
CA GLU A 124 -7.07 -26.87 -20.20
C GLU A 124 -7.13 -28.25 -19.51
N ASP A 125 -6.69 -28.33 -18.26
CA ASP A 125 -6.71 -29.55 -17.43
C ASP A 125 -8.03 -29.78 -16.68
N ALA A 126 -8.93 -28.78 -16.64
CA ALA A 126 -10.11 -28.80 -15.77
C ALA A 126 -11.16 -29.83 -16.22
N SER A 127 -11.65 -30.62 -15.26
CA SER A 127 -12.64 -31.67 -15.49
C SER A 127 -13.86 -31.50 -14.58
N ILE A 128 -14.93 -32.24 -14.89
CA ILE A 128 -16.13 -32.30 -14.04
C ILE A 128 -15.79 -32.65 -12.58
N ASN A 129 -14.75 -33.47 -12.36
CA ASN A 129 -14.36 -33.94 -11.04
C ASN A 129 -13.44 -32.97 -10.28
N SER A 130 -12.78 -32.03 -10.98
CA SER A 130 -11.77 -31.14 -10.40
C SER A 130 -12.17 -29.67 -10.40
N ILE A 131 -13.19 -29.28 -11.17
CA ILE A 131 -13.51 -27.88 -11.46
C ILE A 131 -13.70 -27.01 -10.20
N ASP A 132 -14.30 -27.56 -9.13
CA ASP A 132 -14.48 -26.84 -7.87
C ASP A 132 -13.14 -26.57 -7.18
N THR A 133 -12.31 -27.60 -7.05
CA THR A 133 -10.96 -27.48 -6.49
C THR A 133 -10.06 -26.57 -7.34
N ASP A 134 -10.20 -26.61 -8.65
CA ASP A 134 -9.43 -25.77 -9.57
C ASP A 134 -9.83 -24.28 -9.44
N ILE A 135 -11.12 -23.99 -9.27
CA ILE A 135 -11.62 -22.64 -8.95
C ILE A 135 -11.05 -22.16 -7.60
N GLU A 136 -11.10 -22.99 -6.57
CA GLU A 136 -10.58 -22.66 -5.24
C GLU A 136 -9.10 -22.32 -5.29
N LYS A 137 -8.27 -23.19 -5.86
CA LYS A 137 -6.82 -22.95 -6.01
C LYS A 137 -6.50 -21.67 -6.77
N MET A 138 -7.22 -21.38 -7.85
CA MET A 138 -6.98 -20.15 -8.61
C MET A 138 -7.44 -18.90 -7.85
N ASN A 139 -8.48 -19.00 -7.01
CA ASN A 139 -8.90 -17.91 -6.14
C ASN A 139 -7.91 -17.67 -4.98
N GLU A 140 -7.28 -18.72 -4.44
CA GLU A 140 -6.25 -18.63 -3.40
C GLU A 140 -5.06 -17.76 -3.84
N VAL A 141 -4.75 -17.73 -5.14
CA VAL A 141 -3.69 -16.85 -5.68
C VAL A 141 -4.24 -15.53 -6.22
N ALA A 142 -5.40 -15.52 -6.87
CA ALA A 142 -5.96 -14.29 -7.45
C ALA A 142 -6.39 -13.27 -6.39
N ASN A 143 -7.03 -13.75 -5.30
CA ASN A 143 -7.58 -12.87 -4.27
C ASN A 143 -6.48 -12.06 -3.56
N PRO A 144 -5.40 -12.66 -3.03
CA PRO A 144 -4.33 -11.89 -2.42
C PRO A 144 -3.73 -10.84 -3.35
N ILE A 145 -3.51 -11.18 -4.63
CA ILE A 145 -2.95 -10.25 -5.61
C ILE A 145 -3.86 -9.03 -5.80
N ASN A 146 -5.17 -9.27 -5.94
CA ASN A 146 -6.15 -8.21 -6.11
C ASN A 146 -6.27 -7.33 -4.86
N VAL A 147 -6.29 -7.95 -3.67
CA VAL A 147 -6.37 -7.26 -2.39
C VAL A 147 -5.12 -6.39 -2.16
N CYS A 148 -3.92 -6.94 -2.39
CA CYS A 148 -2.69 -6.18 -2.26
C CYS A 148 -2.65 -4.99 -3.20
N PHE A 149 -3.03 -5.19 -4.46
CA PHE A 149 -3.10 -4.11 -5.44
C PHE A 149 -4.08 -3.01 -5.03
N GLY A 150 -5.27 -3.39 -4.57
CA GLY A 150 -6.28 -2.44 -4.10
C GLY A 150 -5.83 -1.64 -2.88
N SER A 151 -5.21 -2.32 -1.91
CA SER A 151 -4.68 -1.73 -0.68
C SER A 151 -3.59 -0.70 -0.98
N VAL A 152 -2.56 -1.08 -1.76
CA VAL A 152 -1.47 -0.15 -2.12
C VAL A 152 -2.01 1.03 -2.92
N ASN A 153 -2.94 0.82 -3.87
CA ASN A 153 -3.56 1.94 -4.59
C ASN A 153 -4.30 2.91 -3.67
N SER A 154 -5.01 2.40 -2.64
CA SER A 154 -5.68 3.25 -1.66
C SER A 154 -4.66 4.08 -0.89
N ILE A 155 -3.61 3.44 -0.36
CA ILE A 155 -2.53 4.09 0.39
C ILE A 155 -1.90 5.23 -0.43
N LEU A 156 -1.52 4.96 -1.67
CA LEU A 156 -0.88 5.97 -2.53
C LEU A 156 -1.83 7.13 -2.86
N THR A 157 -3.13 6.85 -2.98
CA THR A 157 -4.13 7.91 -3.19
C THR A 157 -4.28 8.77 -1.94
N ASP A 158 -4.36 8.14 -0.76
CA ASP A 158 -4.55 8.81 0.51
C ASP A 158 -3.33 9.67 0.90
N LYS A 159 -2.11 9.20 0.58
CA LYS A 159 -0.87 9.96 0.78
C LYS A 159 -0.57 10.97 -0.35
N GLY A 160 -1.45 11.04 -1.37
CA GLY A 160 -1.33 11.99 -2.47
C GLY A 160 -0.15 11.72 -3.42
N ILE A 161 0.31 10.47 -3.49
CA ILE A 161 1.33 10.02 -4.45
C ILE A 161 0.69 9.82 -5.84
N ILE A 162 -0.57 9.37 -5.87
CA ILE A 162 -1.38 9.28 -7.08
C ILE A 162 -2.68 10.05 -6.92
N GLU A 163 -3.19 10.60 -8.02
CA GLU A 163 -4.46 11.32 -8.04
C GLU A 163 -5.67 10.35 -8.08
N ARG A 164 -6.78 10.78 -7.48
CA ARG A 164 -8.05 10.05 -7.62
C ARG A 164 -8.46 9.97 -9.08
N GLY A 165 -8.62 8.74 -9.58
CA GLY A 165 -8.98 8.48 -10.98
C GLY A 165 -7.80 8.48 -11.95
N GLN A 166 -6.57 8.64 -11.47
CA GLN A 166 -5.35 8.42 -12.25
C GLN A 166 -5.38 7.02 -12.88
N ASN A 167 -5.13 6.97 -14.19
CA ASN A 167 -5.25 5.72 -14.94
C ASN A 167 -3.98 4.86 -14.85
N GLN A 168 -2.84 5.48 -14.59
CA GLN A 168 -1.53 4.84 -14.69
C GLN A 168 -0.57 5.32 -13.60
N PHE A 169 0.11 4.40 -12.93
CA PHE A 169 1.30 4.68 -12.14
C PHE A 169 2.53 4.74 -13.06
N LYS A 170 3.33 5.80 -12.93
CA LYS A 170 4.54 6.01 -13.73
C LYS A 170 5.79 5.75 -12.88
N GLY A 171 6.10 4.47 -12.69
CA GLY A 171 7.32 4.02 -12.03
C GLY A 171 8.55 4.03 -12.93
N THR A 172 9.70 3.61 -12.40
CA THR A 172 11.00 3.65 -13.09
C THR A 172 11.13 2.63 -14.22
N GLY A 173 10.34 1.55 -14.20
CA GLY A 173 10.48 0.43 -15.14
C GLY A 173 9.31 0.20 -16.09
N ARG A 174 8.05 0.35 -15.63
CA ARG A 174 6.84 0.07 -16.42
C ARG A 174 5.62 0.84 -15.91
N HIS A 175 4.74 1.24 -16.83
CA HIS A 175 3.44 1.83 -16.47
C HIS A 175 2.49 0.74 -15.94
N VAL A 176 1.89 0.98 -14.76
CA VAL A 176 0.86 0.08 -14.21
C VAL A 176 -0.51 0.73 -14.36
N HIS A 177 -1.45 0.00 -14.98
CA HIS A 177 -2.82 0.50 -15.14
C HIS A 177 -3.59 0.35 -13.82
N LEU A 178 -3.90 1.48 -13.20
CA LEU A 178 -4.54 1.55 -11.88
C LEU A 178 -6.03 1.19 -11.89
N LYS A 179 -6.66 1.22 -13.07
CA LYS A 179 -8.07 0.84 -13.28
C LYS A 179 -8.27 -0.59 -13.73
N GLN A 180 -7.22 -1.41 -13.80
CA GLN A 180 -7.38 -2.77 -14.30
C GLN A 180 -8.27 -3.60 -13.36
N VAL A 181 -9.29 -4.21 -13.96
CA VAL A 181 -10.16 -5.21 -13.33
C VAL A 181 -9.26 -6.35 -12.83
N GLY A 182 -9.51 -6.80 -11.60
CA GLY A 182 -8.70 -7.80 -10.91
C GLY A 182 -8.56 -9.11 -11.69
N LEU A 183 -7.59 -9.92 -11.29
CA LEU A 183 -7.46 -11.30 -11.75
C LEU A 183 -8.73 -12.06 -11.35
N ASP A 184 -9.35 -12.76 -12.29
CA ASP A 184 -10.61 -13.46 -12.06
C ASP A 184 -10.56 -14.91 -12.52
N THR A 185 -11.59 -15.66 -12.11
CA THR A 185 -11.78 -17.08 -12.43
C THR A 185 -13.03 -17.30 -13.29
N VAL A 186 -13.42 -16.32 -14.12
CA VAL A 186 -14.69 -16.33 -14.86
C VAL A 186 -14.82 -17.54 -15.77
N ASP A 187 -13.79 -17.85 -16.57
CA ASP A 187 -13.85 -18.96 -17.54
C ASP A 187 -14.04 -20.33 -16.84
N LEU A 188 -13.38 -20.54 -15.70
CA LEU A 188 -13.58 -21.75 -14.88
C LEU A 188 -15.01 -21.82 -14.31
N LYS A 189 -15.57 -20.68 -13.90
CA LYS A 189 -16.97 -20.61 -13.41
C LYS A 189 -17.96 -20.87 -14.55
N GLU A 190 -17.67 -20.41 -15.76
CA GLU A 190 -18.47 -20.73 -16.95
C GLU A 190 -18.38 -22.21 -17.32
N LEU A 191 -17.17 -22.79 -17.26
CA LEU A 191 -16.97 -24.22 -17.49
C LEU A 191 -17.73 -25.07 -16.46
N LYS A 192 -17.72 -24.69 -15.18
CA LYS A 192 -18.54 -25.31 -14.14
C LYS A 192 -20.03 -25.26 -14.48
N ARG A 193 -20.54 -24.10 -14.92
CA ARG A 193 -21.95 -23.95 -15.35
C ARG A 193 -22.28 -24.87 -16.52
N ALA A 194 -21.36 -25.03 -17.48
CA ALA A 194 -21.54 -25.95 -18.60
C ALA A 194 -21.54 -27.42 -18.16
N TYR A 195 -20.77 -27.78 -17.13
CA TYR A 195 -20.77 -29.13 -16.55
C TYR A 195 -21.98 -29.42 -15.65
N GLN A 196 -22.65 -28.40 -15.10
CA GLN A 196 -23.74 -28.56 -14.14
C GLN A 196 -24.88 -29.49 -14.59
N PRO A 197 -25.37 -29.45 -15.85
CA PRO A 197 -26.40 -30.39 -16.31
C PRO A 197 -25.94 -31.85 -16.32
N ILE A 198 -24.66 -32.09 -16.63
CA ILE A 198 -24.06 -33.44 -16.65
C ILE A 198 -23.89 -33.94 -15.22
N ILE A 199 -23.38 -33.09 -14.32
CA ILE A 199 -23.27 -33.37 -12.88
C ILE A 199 -24.65 -33.76 -12.32
N ASN A 200 -25.67 -32.93 -12.59
CA ASN A 200 -27.02 -33.21 -12.11
C ASN A 200 -27.57 -34.52 -12.67
N LYS A 201 -27.37 -34.81 -13.97
CA LYS A 201 -27.92 -36.00 -14.61
C LYS A 201 -27.29 -37.31 -14.14
N TYR A 202 -25.99 -37.33 -13.81
CA TYR A 202 -25.25 -38.56 -13.58
C TYR A 202 -24.71 -38.73 -12.16
N PHE A 203 -24.66 -37.66 -11.36
CA PHE A 203 -24.05 -37.68 -10.03
C PHE A 203 -25.01 -37.28 -8.89
N THR A 204 -26.26 -36.90 -9.18
CA THR A 204 -27.28 -36.66 -8.12
C THR A 204 -28.15 -37.88 -7.78
N THR A 205 -27.90 -39.04 -8.41
CA THR A 205 -28.61 -40.30 -8.11
C THR A 205 -27.94 -41.11 -7.00
N VAL A 206 -27.63 -40.48 -5.86
CA VAL A 206 -27.40 -41.19 -4.60
C VAL A 206 -28.04 -40.38 -3.47
N ARG A 207 -29.31 -40.67 -3.21
CA ARG A 207 -29.95 -40.46 -1.91
C ARG A 207 -30.80 -41.68 -1.60
#